data_AF-A0A0F9KW20-F1
#
_entry.id   AF-A0A0F9KW20-F1
#
_cell.length_a   1.000
_cell.length_b   1.000
_cell.length_c   1.000
_cell.angle_alpha   90.00
_cell.angle_beta   90.00
_cell.angle_gamma   90.00
#
_symmetry.space_group_name_H-M   'P 1'
#
loop_
_entity.id
_entity.type
_entity.pdbx_description
1 polymer ?
#
loop_
_entity_poly.entity_id
_entity_poly.type
_entity_poly.pdbx_seq_one_letter_code
_entity_poly.pdbx_strand_id
1 'polypeptide(L)'
;MKTNGFTTLQNNFIMAYTAFGMDTYANGMLSMIAAGSKAKTDRALTVVASKMLTNIDIKTQIKAIEAVRMAQLAVKTDITAEKIVEMYKEDRDFAHECNQAGACVTATTGIARVCGLEKDGGSDTVTVINVINYAEISPKRVESEVIEDV
;
A
#
# COMPACT_ATOMS: atom_id res chain seq x y z
N MET A 1 20.01 7.05 18.95
CA MET A 1 19.68 5.61 19.02
C MET A 1 18.99 5.24 17.72
N LYS A 2 19.50 4.25 16.97
CA LYS A 2 18.85 3.78 15.73
C LYS A 2 17.95 2.61 16.10
N THR A 3 16.70 2.61 15.64
CA THR A 3 15.79 1.46 15.73
C THR A 3 15.51 1.00 14.29
N ASN A 4 15.74 -0.29 14.00
CA ASN A 4 15.57 -0.88 12.67
C ASN A 4 16.43 -0.24 11.56
N GLY A 5 17.64 0.21 11.88
CA GLY A 5 18.55 0.85 10.91
C GLY A 5 18.24 2.33 10.61
N PHE A 6 17.04 2.81 10.94
CA PHE A 6 16.62 4.19 10.79
C PHE A 6 16.87 5.03 12.04
N THR A 7 17.00 6.33 11.85
CA THR A 7 16.99 7.30 12.96
C THR A 7 15.57 7.47 13.52
N THR A 8 15.45 7.91 14.77
CA THR A 8 14.15 8.21 15.39
C THR A 8 13.31 9.15 14.55
N LEU A 9 13.92 10.18 13.96
CA LEU A 9 13.21 11.13 13.10
C LEU A 9 12.68 10.46 11.82
N GLN A 10 13.46 9.59 11.19
CA GLN A 10 13.03 8.85 10.01
C GLN A 10 11.90 7.88 10.33
N ASN A 11 12.00 7.14 11.44
CA ASN A 11 10.93 6.24 11.87
C ASN A 11 9.63 7.01 12.14
N ASN A 12 9.70 8.14 12.85
CA ASN A 12 8.52 8.95 13.11
C ASN A 12 7.95 9.56 11.82
N PHE A 13 8.81 9.96 10.88
CA PHE A 13 8.39 10.45 9.57
C PHE A 13 7.64 9.37 8.77
N ILE A 14 8.18 8.16 8.69
CA ILE A 14 7.55 7.02 7.98
C ILE A 14 6.16 6.74 8.56
N MET A 15 6.04 6.67 9.88
CA MET A 15 4.76 6.44 10.56
C MET A 15 3.76 7.58 10.32
N ALA A 16 4.20 8.83 10.39
CA ALA A 16 3.33 9.98 10.13
C ALA A 16 2.87 10.05 8.66
N TYR A 17 3.78 9.77 7.72
CA TYR A 17 3.50 9.82 6.29
C TYR A 17 2.50 8.77 5.87
N THR A 18 2.65 7.55 6.36
CA THR A 18 1.68 6.46 6.13
C THR A 18 0.33 6.69 6.81
N ALA A 19 0.28 7.50 7.89
CA ALA A 19 -0.96 7.86 8.57
C ALA A 19 -1.75 8.96 7.84
N PHE A 20 -1.07 10.01 7.34
CA PHE A 20 -1.72 11.15 6.67
C PHE A 20 -2.19 10.87 5.23
N GLY A 21 -1.71 9.79 4.59
CA GLY A 21 -2.02 9.45 3.20
C GLY A 21 -1.01 10.05 2.22
N MET A 22 -0.80 9.41 1.07
CA MET A 22 0.38 9.66 0.23
C MET A 22 0.25 10.76 -0.84
N ASP A 23 -0.96 11.22 -1.17
CA ASP A 23 -1.19 11.83 -2.49
C ASP A 23 -0.89 13.33 -2.62
N THR A 24 -0.32 13.99 -1.61
CA THR A 24 0.03 15.41 -1.74
C THR A 24 1.39 15.78 -1.15
N TYR A 25 2.07 16.73 -1.80
CA TYR A 25 3.29 17.38 -1.28
C TYR A 25 3.07 17.97 0.13
N ALA A 26 1.84 18.38 0.45
CA ALA A 26 1.45 18.86 1.78
C ALA A 26 1.67 17.79 2.86
N ASN A 27 1.48 16.50 2.53
CA ASN A 27 1.61 15.41 3.49
C ASN A 27 3.06 15.15 3.89
N GLY A 28 4.03 15.42 3.01
CA GLY A 28 5.46 15.33 3.35
C GLY A 28 5.86 16.34 4.43
N MET A 29 5.41 17.59 4.29
CA MET A 29 5.68 18.64 5.29
C MET A 29 5.01 18.32 6.63
N LEU A 30 3.72 17.97 6.62
CA LEU A 30 2.97 17.60 7.82
C LEU A 30 3.60 16.41 8.55
N SER A 31 4.10 15.43 7.80
CA SER A 31 4.80 14.27 8.36
C SER A 31 6.11 14.65 9.03
N MET A 32 6.86 15.62 8.49
CA MET A 32 8.07 16.13 9.14
C MET A 32 7.75 16.90 10.43
N ILE A 33 6.65 17.64 10.46
CA ILE A 33 6.17 18.34 11.67
C ILE A 33 5.80 17.30 12.74
N ALA A 34 4.96 16.32 12.38
CA ALA A 34 4.56 15.24 13.28
C ALA A 34 5.75 14.39 13.74
N ALA A 35 6.79 14.24 12.91
CA ALA A 35 8.01 13.53 13.27
C ALA A 35 8.87 14.26 14.32
N GLY A 36 8.56 15.53 14.61
CA GLY A 36 9.28 16.36 15.58
C GLY A 36 10.47 17.13 14.97
N SER A 37 10.42 17.45 13.67
CA SER A 37 11.45 18.25 13.03
C SER A 37 11.54 19.66 13.64
N LYS A 38 12.77 20.14 13.85
CA LYS A 38 13.05 21.49 14.38
C LYS A 38 13.28 22.54 13.29
N ALA A 39 12.94 22.23 12.04
CA ALA A 39 13.14 23.18 10.94
C ALA A 39 12.28 24.44 11.16
N LYS A 40 12.89 25.61 10.96
CA LYS A 40 12.28 26.91 11.30
C LYS A 40 11.29 27.43 10.25
N THR A 41 11.26 26.83 9.07
CA THR A 41 10.43 27.28 7.95
C THR A 41 9.79 26.10 7.23
N ASP A 42 8.59 26.33 6.72
CA ASP A 42 7.83 25.36 5.93
C ASP A 42 8.63 24.90 4.71
N ARG A 43 9.32 25.82 4.05
CA ARG A 43 10.19 25.50 2.91
C ARG A 43 11.31 24.53 3.29
N ALA A 44 11.91 24.69 4.46
CA ALA A 44 12.94 23.77 4.93
C ALA A 44 12.35 22.37 5.23
N LEU A 45 11.16 22.31 5.83
CA LEU A 45 10.44 21.05 6.06
C LEU A 45 10.15 20.32 4.75
N THR A 46 9.64 21.02 3.74
CA THR A 46 9.34 20.43 2.42
C THR A 46 10.58 19.88 1.73
N VAL A 47 11.70 20.61 1.77
CA VAL A 47 12.98 20.15 1.19
C VAL A 47 13.48 18.89 1.89
N VAL A 48 13.39 18.86 3.23
CA VAL A 48 13.82 17.67 4.00
C VAL A 48 12.91 16.49 3.75
N ALA A 49 11.59 16.69 3.71
CA ALA A 49 10.61 15.66 3.38
C ALA A 49 10.90 15.07 1.99
N SER A 50 11.15 15.91 0.99
CA SER A 50 11.51 15.48 -0.36
C SER A 50 12.77 14.61 -0.36
N LYS A 51 13.81 14.99 0.39
CA LYS A 51 15.03 14.17 0.55
C LYS A 51 14.78 12.84 1.26
N MET A 52 13.86 12.78 2.22
CA MET A 52 13.48 11.51 2.85
C MET A 52 12.76 10.59 1.86
N LEU A 53 11.86 11.16 1.05
CA LEU A 53 11.12 10.42 0.03
C LEU A 53 11.99 10.03 -1.18
N THR A 54 13.16 10.61 -1.39
CA THR A 54 14.11 10.11 -2.41
C THR A 54 14.97 8.96 -1.90
N ASN A 55 15.06 8.75 -0.58
CA ASN A 55 15.81 7.64 0.00
C ASN A 55 15.08 6.30 -0.26
N ILE A 56 15.80 5.33 -0.83
CA ILE A 56 15.22 4.05 -1.26
C ILE A 56 14.78 3.16 -0.09
N ASP A 57 15.49 3.20 1.03
CA ASP A 57 15.16 2.40 2.22
C ASP A 57 13.86 2.91 2.86
N ILE A 58 13.73 4.24 2.96
CA ILE A 58 12.51 4.89 3.46
C ILE A 58 11.32 4.58 2.55
N LYS A 59 11.49 4.71 1.23
CA LYS A 59 10.47 4.34 0.24
C LYS A 59 10.04 2.88 0.36
N THR A 60 10.99 1.98 0.53
CA THR A 60 10.71 0.55 0.66
C THR A 60 9.93 0.26 1.93
N GLN A 61 10.31 0.91 3.04
CA GLN A 61 9.60 0.75 4.32
C GLN A 61 8.17 1.30 4.27
N ILE A 62 7.96 2.45 3.64
CA ILE A 62 6.62 3.03 3.43
C ILE A 62 5.73 2.04 2.65
N LYS A 63 6.23 1.52 1.52
CA LYS A 63 5.52 0.53 0.70
C LYS A 63 5.20 -0.75 1.46
N ALA A 64 6.11 -1.22 2.32
CA ALA A 64 5.88 -2.42 3.12
C ALA A 64 4.73 -2.23 4.13
N ILE A 65 4.70 -1.08 4.82
CA ILE A 65 3.62 -0.74 5.76
C ILE A 65 2.28 -0.63 5.02
N GLU A 66 2.30 -0.05 3.82
CA GLU A 66 1.10 0.09 2.98
C GLU A 66 0.57 -1.24 2.50
N ALA A 67 1.44 -2.14 2.03
CA ALA A 67 1.04 -3.48 1.62
C ALA A 67 0.33 -4.22 2.77
N VAL A 68 0.85 -4.12 4.00
CA VAL A 68 0.21 -4.70 5.19
C VAL A 68 -1.15 -4.05 5.47
N ARG A 69 -1.24 -2.71 5.41
CA ARG A 69 -2.51 -1.99 5.64
C ARG A 69 -3.56 -2.33 4.59
N MET A 70 -3.17 -2.44 3.33
CA MET A 70 -4.05 -2.84 2.23
C MET A 70 -4.52 -4.28 2.39
N ALA A 71 -3.63 -5.20 2.81
CA ALA A 71 -4.02 -6.57 3.11
C ALA A 71 -5.04 -6.65 4.25
N GLN A 72 -4.85 -5.87 5.34
CA GLN A 72 -5.80 -5.81 6.44
C GLN A 72 -7.16 -5.22 6.02
N LEU A 73 -7.15 -4.20 5.17
CA LEU A 73 -8.38 -3.63 4.62
C LEU A 73 -9.12 -4.66 3.74
N ALA A 74 -8.40 -5.36 2.86
CA ALA A 74 -8.98 -6.41 2.02
C ALA A 74 -9.68 -7.49 2.86
N VAL A 75 -9.07 -7.95 3.95
CA VAL A 75 -9.69 -8.91 4.88
C VAL A 75 -10.95 -8.33 5.54
N LYS A 76 -10.95 -7.05 5.89
CA LYS A 76 -12.09 -6.41 6.56
C LYS A 76 -13.25 -6.12 5.61
N THR A 77 -12.96 -5.75 4.38
CA THR A 77 -13.98 -5.32 3.40
C THR A 77 -14.39 -6.42 2.43
N ASP A 78 -13.71 -7.57 2.45
CA ASP A 78 -13.84 -8.64 1.45
C ASP A 78 -13.64 -8.15 0.00
N ILE A 79 -12.88 -7.06 -0.15
CA ILE A 79 -12.52 -6.50 -1.46
C ILE A 79 -11.10 -6.95 -1.75
N THR A 80 -10.98 -8.10 -2.39
CA THR A 80 -9.71 -8.63 -2.90
C THR A 80 -9.52 -8.22 -4.37
N ALA A 81 -8.30 -8.39 -4.90
CA ALA A 81 -8.04 -8.17 -6.31
C ALA A 81 -8.91 -9.08 -7.19
N GLU A 82 -9.11 -10.32 -6.77
CA GLU A 82 -9.97 -11.30 -7.43
C GLU A 82 -11.42 -10.82 -7.45
N LYS A 83 -11.92 -10.28 -6.33
CA LYS A 83 -13.28 -9.75 -6.22
C LYS A 83 -13.48 -8.53 -7.13
N ILE A 84 -12.51 -7.62 -7.18
CA ILE A 84 -12.57 -6.46 -8.08
C ILE A 84 -12.59 -6.91 -9.55
N VAL A 85 -11.80 -7.91 -9.92
CA VAL A 85 -11.83 -8.48 -11.28
C VAL A 85 -13.17 -9.12 -11.59
N GLU A 86 -13.79 -9.82 -10.65
CA GLU A 86 -15.14 -10.37 -10.78
C GLU A 86 -16.16 -9.25 -11.03
N MET A 87 -16.15 -8.20 -10.20
CA MET A 87 -17.04 -7.04 -10.37
C MET A 87 -16.89 -6.39 -11.74
N TYR A 88 -15.65 -6.18 -12.22
CA TYR A 88 -15.44 -5.62 -13.55
C TYR A 88 -15.92 -6.54 -14.68
N LYS A 89 -15.88 -7.87 -14.50
CA LYS A 89 -16.44 -8.79 -15.50
C LYS A 89 -17.97 -8.66 -15.54
N GLU A 90 -18.62 -8.61 -14.38
CA GLU A 90 -20.07 -8.39 -14.28
C GLU A 90 -20.48 -7.05 -14.91
N ASP A 91 -19.76 -5.97 -14.60
CA ASP A 91 -20.00 -4.64 -15.18
C ASP A 91 -19.79 -4.63 -16.69
N ARG A 92 -18.75 -5.32 -17.19
CA ARG A 92 -18.47 -5.43 -18.63
C ARG A 92 -19.60 -6.17 -19.35
N ASP A 93 -20.07 -7.28 -18.77
CA ASP A 93 -21.12 -8.11 -19.35
C ASP A 93 -22.47 -7.35 -19.34
N PHE A 94 -22.79 -6.64 -18.26
CA PHE A 94 -23.94 -5.73 -18.20
C PHE A 94 -23.83 -4.57 -19.21
N ALA A 95 -22.65 -4.00 -19.38
CA ALA A 95 -22.40 -2.97 -20.39
C ALA A 95 -22.61 -3.49 -21.83
N HIS A 96 -22.26 -4.76 -22.10
CA HIS A 96 -22.57 -5.42 -23.36
C HIS A 96 -24.08 -5.53 -23.58
N GLU A 97 -24.84 -5.99 -22.59
CA GLU A 97 -26.31 -6.09 -22.66
C GLU A 97 -26.97 -4.74 -22.92
N CYS A 98 -26.41 -3.67 -22.34
CA CYS A 98 -26.90 -2.31 -22.49
C CYS A 98 -26.37 -1.58 -23.75
N ASN A 99 -25.60 -2.25 -24.61
CA ASN A 99 -24.92 -1.68 -25.78
C ASN A 99 -24.04 -0.45 -25.47
N GLN A 100 -23.44 -0.41 -24.29
CA GLN A 100 -22.58 0.69 -23.82
C GLN A 100 -21.10 0.38 -24.08
N ALA A 101 -20.65 0.57 -25.33
CA ALA A 101 -19.28 0.24 -25.74
C ALA A 101 -18.19 0.93 -24.89
N GLY A 102 -18.40 2.20 -24.51
CA GLY A 102 -17.43 2.95 -23.69
C GLY A 102 -17.27 2.40 -22.27
N ALA A 103 -18.38 1.99 -21.64
CA ALA A 103 -18.35 1.35 -20.32
C ALA A 103 -17.65 -0.02 -20.39
N CYS A 104 -17.88 -0.75 -21.47
CA CYS A 104 -17.26 -2.06 -21.72
C CYS A 104 -15.73 -1.99 -21.86
N VAL A 105 -15.22 -0.99 -22.60
CA VAL A 105 -13.79 -0.69 -22.68
C VAL A 105 -13.25 -0.32 -21.31
N THR A 106 -13.94 0.56 -20.58
CA THR A 106 -13.51 1.01 -19.25
C THR A 106 -13.38 -0.15 -18.26
N ALA A 107 -14.34 -1.07 -18.23
CA ALA A 107 -14.30 -2.25 -17.39
C ALA A 107 -13.14 -3.19 -17.79
N THR A 108 -12.91 -3.39 -19.08
CA THR A 108 -11.79 -4.19 -19.59
C THR A 108 -10.43 -3.59 -19.22
N THR A 109 -10.29 -2.27 -19.35
CA THR A 109 -9.11 -1.52 -18.91
C THR A 109 -8.92 -1.63 -17.39
N GLY A 110 -10.00 -1.56 -16.62
CA GLY A 110 -9.97 -1.79 -15.15
C GLY A 110 -9.40 -3.15 -14.78
N ILE A 111 -9.84 -4.23 -15.46
CA ILE A 111 -9.28 -5.58 -15.27
C ILE A 111 -7.79 -5.60 -15.58
N ALA A 112 -7.37 -5.00 -16.70
CA ALA A 112 -5.95 -4.97 -17.08
C ALA A 112 -5.08 -4.25 -16.04
N ARG A 113 -5.56 -3.16 -15.43
CA ARG A 113 -4.86 -2.45 -14.36
C ARG A 113 -4.73 -3.27 -13.09
N VAL A 114 -5.82 -3.91 -12.64
CA VAL A 114 -5.79 -4.76 -11.44
C VAL A 114 -4.82 -5.93 -11.61
N CYS A 115 -4.76 -6.50 -12.81
CA CYS A 115 -3.81 -7.57 -13.16
C CYS A 115 -2.38 -7.07 -13.44
N GLY A 116 -2.12 -5.76 -13.40
CA GLY A 116 -0.82 -5.17 -13.71
C GLY A 116 -0.37 -5.32 -15.17
N LEU A 117 -1.31 -5.55 -16.09
CA LEU A 117 -1.07 -5.69 -17.54
C LEU A 117 -1.06 -4.35 -18.26
N GLU A 118 -1.67 -3.31 -17.67
CA GLU A 118 -1.60 -1.94 -18.16
C GLU A 118 -0.67 -1.12 -17.26
N LYS A 119 0.32 -0.44 -17.84
CA LYS A 119 1.05 0.62 -17.13
C LYS A 119 0.11 1.82 -17.03
N ASP A 120 -0.27 2.19 -15.81
CA ASP A 120 -0.78 3.55 -15.59
C ASP A 120 0.25 4.52 -16.16
N GLY A 121 -0.21 5.45 -17.01
CA GLY A 121 0.61 6.41 -17.76
C GLY A 121 1.32 7.47 -16.90
N GLY A 122 1.86 7.08 -15.74
CA GLY A 122 2.48 8.00 -14.79
C GLY A 122 3.46 7.39 -13.78
N SER A 123 3.83 6.12 -13.86
CA SER A 123 4.78 5.57 -12.86
C SER A 123 5.79 4.59 -13.44
N ASP A 124 7.07 4.99 -13.40
CA ASP A 124 8.25 4.10 -13.51
C ASP A 124 8.40 3.21 -12.26
N THR A 125 7.30 2.70 -11.71
CA THR A 125 7.34 1.69 -10.66
C THR A 125 7.46 0.32 -11.28
N VAL A 126 8.59 -0.33 -11.02
CA VAL A 126 8.68 -1.78 -11.00
C VAL A 126 7.63 -2.29 -10.00
N THR A 127 6.57 -2.90 -10.52
CA THR A 127 5.62 -3.68 -9.72
C THR A 127 6.32 -4.96 -9.32
N VAL A 128 6.85 -5.02 -8.10
CA VAL A 128 7.33 -6.27 -7.52
C VAL A 128 6.08 -7.08 -7.16
N ILE A 129 5.71 -8.01 -8.04
CA ILE A 129 4.70 -9.03 -7.72
C ILE A 129 5.38 -10.03 -6.79
N ASN A 130 5.28 -9.80 -5.49
CA ASN A 130 5.50 -10.89 -4.52
C ASN A 130 4.28 -11.79 -4.63
N VAL A 131 4.35 -12.82 -5.48
CA VAL A 131 3.43 -13.95 -5.44
C VAL A 131 3.68 -14.65 -4.10
N ILE A 132 2.99 -14.23 -3.05
CA ILE A 132 2.95 -14.96 -1.79
C ILE A 132 2.06 -16.16 -2.06
N ASN A 133 2.68 -17.31 -2.29
CA ASN A 133 1.98 -18.59 -2.39
C ASN A 133 1.44 -18.95 -0.99
N TYR A 134 0.16 -18.63 -0.73
CA TYR A 134 -0.50 -18.90 0.56
C TYR A 134 -0.56 -20.39 0.93
N ALA A 135 -0.24 -21.30 0.00
CA ALA A 135 -0.17 -22.74 0.30
C ALA A 135 1.00 -23.10 1.25
N GLU A 136 2.07 -22.30 1.31
CA GLU A 136 3.27 -22.61 2.11
C GLU A 136 3.27 -21.98 3.51
N ILE A 137 2.33 -21.07 3.81
CA ILE A 137 2.23 -20.36 5.09
C ILE A 137 1.06 -20.93 5.92
N SER A 138 0.88 -22.25 5.89
CA SER A 138 -0.02 -22.90 6.83
C SER A 138 0.59 -22.77 8.24
N PRO A 139 -0.09 -22.13 9.21
CA PRO A 139 0.44 -22.03 10.56
C PRO A 139 0.63 -23.44 11.13
N LYS A 140 1.85 -23.75 11.59
CA LYS A 140 2.12 -25.02 12.27
C LYS A 140 1.17 -25.14 13.45
N ARG A 141 0.34 -26.19 13.43
CA ARG A 141 -0.52 -26.57 14.56
C ARG A 141 0.37 -26.75 15.79
N VAL A 142 0.14 -25.94 16.82
CA VAL A 142 0.71 -26.18 18.15
C VAL A 142 -0.21 -27.20 18.81
N GLU A 143 0.28 -28.40 19.06
CA GLU A 143 -0.40 -29.36 19.91
C GLU A 143 -0.24 -28.91 21.37
N SER A 144 -1.35 -28.62 22.03
CA SER A 144 -1.38 -28.28 23.45
C SER A 144 -1.56 -29.55 24.28
N GLU A 145 -0.57 -29.91 25.09
CA GLU A 145 -0.75 -30.88 26.17
C GLU A 145 -1.42 -30.18 27.37
N VAL A 146 -2.49 -30.79 27.87
CA VAL A 146 -3.12 -30.41 29.13
C VAL A 146 -2.26 -30.99 30.24
N ILE A 147 -1.62 -30.11 31.02
CA ILE A 147 -0.95 -30.51 32.26
C ILE A 147 -2.04 -30.58 33.33
N GLU A 148 -2.35 -31.79 33.81
CA GLU A 148 -3.19 -31.97 34.99
C GLU A 148 -2.36 -31.61 36.23
N ASP A 149 -2.81 -30.61 36.99
CA ASP A 149 -2.21 -30.22 38.26
C ASP A 149 -2.33 -31.37 39.28
N VAL A 150 -1.19 -31.77 39.86
CA VAL A 150 -1.08 -32.72 40.98
C VAL A 150 -1.06 -31.97 42.31
#